data_AF-A0A2E2EDG9-F1
#
_entry.id   AF-A0A2E2EDG9-F1
#
_cell.length_a   1.000
_cell.length_b   1.000
_cell.length_c   1.000
_cell.angle_alpha   90.00
_cell.angle_beta   90.00
_cell.angle_gamma   90.00
#
_symmetry.space_group_name_H-M   'P 1'
#
loop_
_entity.id
_entity.type
_entity.pdbx_description
1 polymer ?
#
loop_
_entity_poly.entity_id
_entity_poly.type
_entity_poly.pdbx_seq_one_letter_code
_entity_poly.pdbx_strand_id
1 'polypeptide(L)'
;MGIFLEKLRLEPRKFLLSNKSLSIVGKDAQQYLHSQTTNDVKSLRPGHFQFNTILDNAGKIIAAFILSKESDESFLLIIPEDFVETLLARIEKYHISEEFEVVVQTKKAYLVLNHNLDSAYQGRYFFENDKICMEESVLDAVEEGSQKDYNTLKLLTGVAEYGHEVVQGALINNTIYESLAVDYNKGCYPGQETVAKIKTRRGAAYGPVLFVTAVTNIPQEKIVKFEGKKIGEVLSFEHVEGKTYLMLSLLRNYRVDKLEVKLEIADHQIEGQIFYYPYFSPYKKDLAQDLYDYALECFHQSQYEKAIEYFYKAIETDSTFEDAYEGLGVLYGRLEKYDQAIEIMQQLKSLNPNCMMAFTNLSLFHMKKGNIEEAEKYKADATLLNFQILGDEAQKKRQEEEIKQKKIAEMKKRESMFKQVLELDPLDAMANNGMGEILLEREEYAESQAYFRKAIESNSKYSVAYLGLAKTLFYQSKSQEAIDILEKGIKVAGKNGDLMPANEMQSLLLKVKK
;
A
#
# COMPACT_ATOMS: atom_id res chain seq x y z
N MET A 1 3.04 -3.11 -17.08
CA MET A 1 4.20 -2.74 -16.22
C MET A 1 5.47 -2.96 -17.05
N GLY A 2 6.64 -2.48 -16.66
CA GLY A 2 7.86 -2.79 -17.42
C GLY A 2 8.30 -4.24 -17.17
N ILE A 3 8.89 -4.91 -18.17
CA ILE A 3 9.36 -6.32 -18.07
C ILE A 3 10.29 -6.49 -16.87
N PHE A 4 11.15 -5.49 -16.59
CA PHE A 4 12.05 -5.53 -15.45
C PHE A 4 11.32 -5.55 -14.10
N LEU A 5 10.28 -4.74 -13.94
CA LEU A 5 9.52 -4.64 -12.69
C LEU A 5 8.73 -5.91 -12.39
N GLU A 6 8.24 -6.60 -13.42
CA GLU A 6 7.56 -7.89 -13.28
C GLU A 6 8.51 -8.97 -12.76
N LYS A 7 9.72 -9.04 -13.33
CA LYS A 7 10.75 -9.97 -12.88
C LYS A 7 11.11 -9.79 -11.40
N LEU A 8 11.27 -8.54 -10.97
CA LEU A 8 11.56 -8.24 -9.55
C LEU A 8 10.44 -8.68 -8.60
N ARG A 9 9.19 -8.69 -9.07
CA ARG A 9 8.02 -9.06 -8.24
C ARG A 9 7.73 -10.56 -8.25
N LEU A 10 8.23 -11.32 -9.23
CA LEU A 10 7.84 -12.72 -9.43
C LEU A 10 8.99 -13.73 -9.29
N GLU A 11 10.21 -13.37 -9.69
CA GLU A 11 11.30 -14.33 -9.73
C GLU A 11 11.86 -14.59 -8.31
N PRO A 12 12.16 -15.85 -7.95
CA PRO A 12 12.87 -16.18 -6.70
C PRO A 12 14.24 -15.53 -6.64
N ARG A 13 14.53 -14.78 -5.58
CA ARG A 13 15.83 -14.09 -5.41
C ARG A 13 16.23 -14.02 -3.96
N LYS A 14 17.54 -13.98 -3.70
CA LYS A 14 18.10 -13.73 -2.36
C LYS A 14 18.98 -12.49 -2.34
N PHE A 15 19.01 -11.82 -1.19
CA PHE A 15 19.86 -10.66 -0.92
C PHE A 15 20.49 -10.80 0.46
N LEU A 16 21.79 -10.56 0.57
CA LEU A 16 22.47 -10.46 1.86
C LEU A 16 22.01 -9.21 2.62
N LEU A 17 21.41 -9.39 3.79
CA LEU A 17 21.02 -8.28 4.67
C LEU A 17 22.13 -7.89 5.65
N SER A 18 22.83 -8.88 6.21
CA SER A 18 23.93 -8.65 7.14
C SER A 18 24.81 -9.89 7.29
N ASN A 19 26.09 -9.69 7.58
CA ASN A 19 27.02 -10.76 7.96
C ASN A 19 26.98 -11.10 9.45
N LYS A 20 26.36 -10.23 10.27
CA LYS A 20 26.29 -10.37 11.72
C LYS A 20 24.88 -10.11 12.21
N SER A 21 24.55 -10.72 13.34
CA SER A 21 23.28 -10.50 14.03
C SER A 21 23.50 -10.55 15.54
N LEU A 22 22.55 -10.03 16.30
CA LEU A 22 22.54 -10.16 17.76
C LEU A 22 21.45 -11.15 18.14
N SER A 23 21.82 -12.18 18.88
CA SER A 23 20.86 -13.10 19.51
C SER A 23 20.64 -12.67 20.95
N ILE A 24 19.37 -12.62 21.36
CA ILE A 24 18.97 -12.34 22.74
C ILE A 24 18.22 -13.56 23.25
N VAL A 25 18.74 -14.20 24.29
CA VAL A 25 18.20 -15.45 24.82
C VAL A 25 18.00 -15.35 26.33
N GLY A 26 16.77 -15.55 26.79
CA GLY A 26 16.41 -15.63 28.21
C GLY A 26 14.96 -15.24 28.49
N LYS A 27 14.52 -15.50 29.72
CA LYS A 27 13.13 -15.38 30.16
C LYS A 27 12.57 -13.96 30.02
N ASP A 28 13.42 -12.96 30.22
CA ASP A 28 13.00 -11.55 30.19
C ASP A 28 13.18 -10.90 28.81
N ALA A 29 13.70 -11.63 27.82
CA ALA A 29 14.02 -11.09 26.50
C ALA A 29 12.82 -10.42 25.82
N GLN A 30 11.66 -11.09 25.78
CA GLN A 30 10.45 -10.54 25.17
C GLN A 30 9.97 -9.28 25.89
N GLN A 31 9.94 -9.29 27.22
CA GLN A 31 9.47 -8.14 28.01
C GLN A 31 10.40 -6.94 27.83
N TYR A 32 11.71 -7.17 27.87
CA TYR A 32 12.72 -6.14 27.62
C TYR A 32 12.54 -5.53 26.23
N LEU A 33 12.56 -6.36 25.18
CA LEU A 33 12.40 -5.89 23.80
C LEU A 33 11.08 -5.16 23.60
N HIS A 34 9.97 -5.69 24.12
CA HIS A 34 8.66 -5.04 24.05
C HIS A 34 8.67 -3.65 24.70
N SER A 35 9.43 -3.44 25.78
CA SER A 35 9.54 -2.13 26.44
C SER A 35 10.49 -1.15 25.75
N GLN A 36 11.50 -1.66 25.03
CA GLN A 36 12.56 -0.82 24.44
C GLN A 36 12.32 -0.45 22.98
N THR A 37 11.56 -1.26 22.24
CA THR A 37 11.34 -1.04 20.80
C THR A 37 10.02 -0.36 20.48
N THR A 38 9.85 0.09 19.25
CA THR A 38 8.64 0.79 18.79
C THR A 38 7.53 -0.09 18.27
N ASN A 39 7.79 -1.38 18.01
CA ASN A 39 6.80 -2.32 17.47
C ASN A 39 6.31 -3.31 18.54
N ASP A 40 5.14 -3.91 18.35
CA ASP A 40 4.60 -4.87 19.32
C ASP A 40 5.32 -6.23 19.22
N VAL A 41 6.26 -6.45 20.14
CA VAL A 41 7.01 -7.73 20.22
C VAL A 41 6.15 -8.88 20.78
N LYS A 42 5.02 -8.59 21.45
CA LYS A 42 4.13 -9.63 21.99
C LYS A 42 3.26 -10.25 20.90
N SER A 43 2.83 -9.45 19.92
CA SER A 43 2.04 -9.93 18.77
C SER A 43 2.90 -10.64 17.72
N LEU A 44 4.22 -10.46 17.74
CA LEU A 44 5.16 -11.18 16.89
C LEU A 44 5.11 -12.68 17.21
N ARG A 45 4.82 -13.50 16.20
CA ARG A 45 4.71 -14.95 16.31
C ARG A 45 6.08 -15.63 16.16
N PRO A 46 6.33 -16.77 16.81
CA PRO A 46 7.47 -17.62 16.49
C PRO A 46 7.57 -17.91 14.97
N GLY A 47 8.79 -17.95 14.45
CA GLY A 47 9.05 -18.09 13.01
C GLY A 47 8.69 -16.86 12.18
N HIS A 48 8.44 -15.71 12.79
CA HIS A 48 8.18 -14.46 12.06
C HIS A 48 9.18 -13.37 12.37
N PHE A 49 9.24 -12.37 11.49
CA PHE A 49 10.03 -11.17 11.68
C PHE A 49 9.21 -9.88 11.46
N GLN A 50 9.69 -8.78 12.03
CA GLN A 50 9.13 -7.45 11.79
C GLN A 50 10.20 -6.36 11.98
N PHE A 51 10.04 -5.21 11.33
CA PHE A 51 10.90 -4.06 11.57
C PHE A 51 10.69 -3.50 12.98
N ASN A 52 11.78 -3.12 13.63
CA ASN A 52 11.79 -2.47 14.94
C ASN A 52 12.78 -1.30 14.95
N THR A 53 12.50 -0.33 15.81
CA THR A 53 13.46 0.72 16.15
C THR A 53 13.55 0.88 17.66
N ILE A 54 14.69 1.40 18.13
CA ILE A 54 14.87 1.92 19.48
C ILE A 54 15.00 3.43 19.38
N LEU A 55 14.27 4.16 20.21
CA LEU A 55 14.28 5.62 20.20
C LEU A 55 14.91 6.21 21.47
N ASP A 56 15.28 7.48 21.39
CA ASP A 56 15.45 8.33 22.56
C ASP A 56 14.10 8.93 23.03
N ASN A 57 14.11 9.66 24.15
CA ASN A 57 12.90 10.30 24.69
C ASN A 57 12.33 11.40 23.78
N ALA A 58 13.11 11.91 22.82
CA ALA A 58 12.67 12.88 21.82
C ALA A 58 12.11 12.21 20.55
N GLY A 59 11.99 10.88 20.52
CA GLY A 59 11.49 10.12 19.38
C GLY A 59 12.49 9.99 18.23
N LYS A 60 13.78 10.23 18.48
CA LYS A 60 14.85 10.06 17.48
C LYS A 60 15.39 8.64 17.50
N ILE A 61 15.70 8.12 16.31
CA ILE A 61 16.19 6.76 16.11
C ILE A 61 17.59 6.60 16.68
N ILE A 62 17.77 5.64 17.58
CA ILE A 62 19.06 5.17 18.09
C ILE A 62 19.54 3.97 17.28
N ALA A 63 18.62 3.07 16.92
CA ALA A 63 18.88 1.90 16.09
C ALA A 63 17.60 1.50 15.37
N ALA A 64 17.74 0.93 14.17
CA ALA A 64 16.68 0.26 13.43
C ALA A 64 17.19 -1.10 12.96
N PHE A 65 16.36 -2.12 13.09
CA PHE A 65 16.72 -3.52 12.81
C PHE A 65 15.48 -4.35 12.52
N ILE A 66 15.68 -5.53 11.95
CA ILE A 66 14.64 -6.53 11.83
C ILE A 66 14.71 -7.42 13.07
N LEU A 67 13.59 -7.60 13.74
CA LEU A 67 13.46 -8.49 14.88
C LEU A 67 12.77 -9.77 14.44
N SER A 68 13.46 -10.89 14.53
CA SER A 68 12.95 -12.23 14.28
C SER A 68 12.75 -12.97 15.61
N LYS A 69 11.67 -13.75 15.71
CA LYS A 69 11.31 -14.49 16.93
C LYS A 69 11.41 -15.98 16.72
N GLU A 70 12.20 -16.65 17.55
CA GLU A 70 12.27 -18.12 17.62
C GLU A 70 11.28 -18.65 18.67
N SER A 71 11.26 -18.02 19.85
CA SER A 71 10.36 -18.32 20.96
C SER A 71 10.10 -17.06 21.78
N ASP A 72 9.32 -17.13 22.86
CA ASP A 72 9.18 -16.01 23.80
C ASP A 72 10.48 -15.71 24.57
N GLU A 73 11.46 -16.61 24.53
CA GLU A 73 12.76 -16.46 25.21
C GLU A 73 13.93 -16.33 24.23
N SER A 74 13.72 -16.40 22.92
CA SER A 74 14.81 -16.33 21.92
C SER A 74 14.44 -15.45 20.73
N PHE A 75 15.28 -14.45 20.49
CA PHE A 75 15.13 -13.47 19.43
C PHE A 75 16.44 -13.26 18.68
N LEU A 76 16.30 -12.87 17.40
CA LEU A 76 17.41 -12.51 16.54
C LEU A 76 17.19 -11.11 15.98
N LEU A 77 18.17 -10.24 16.15
CA LEU A 77 18.17 -8.87 15.65
C LEU A 77 19.13 -8.78 14.47
N ILE A 78 18.58 -8.51 13.29
CA ILE A 78 19.33 -8.36 12.04
C ILE A 78 19.47 -6.87 11.76
N ILE A 79 20.72 -6.41 11.76
CA ILE A 79 21.11 -5.01 11.64
C ILE A 79 22.33 -4.92 10.72
N PRO A 80 22.53 -3.81 9.97
CA PRO A 80 23.76 -3.63 9.23
C PRO A 80 24.99 -3.69 10.14
N GLU A 81 26.05 -4.31 9.65
CA GLU A 81 27.23 -4.74 10.43
C GLU A 81 27.86 -3.59 11.23
N ASP A 82 27.90 -2.39 10.65
CA ASP A 82 28.48 -1.18 11.24
C ASP A 82 27.79 -0.73 12.55
N PHE A 83 26.55 -1.18 12.80
CA PHE A 83 25.76 -0.77 13.96
C PHE A 83 25.63 -1.85 15.04
N VAL A 84 26.19 -3.04 14.84
CA VAL A 84 26.09 -4.16 15.80
C VAL A 84 26.65 -3.77 17.17
N GLU A 85 27.87 -3.24 17.23
CA GLU A 85 28.52 -2.83 18.49
C GLU A 85 27.77 -1.69 19.19
N THR A 86 27.24 -0.73 18.40
CA THR A 86 26.47 0.39 18.94
C THR A 86 25.16 -0.08 19.56
N LEU A 87 24.48 -1.04 18.92
CA LEU A 87 23.26 -1.64 19.45
C LEU A 87 23.55 -2.51 20.68
N LEU A 88 24.60 -3.32 20.66
CA LEU A 88 25.02 -4.14 21.80
C LEU A 88 25.27 -3.27 23.03
N ALA A 89 26.09 -2.22 22.91
CA ALA A 89 26.35 -1.27 23.99
C ALA A 89 25.06 -0.58 24.49
N ARG A 90 24.10 -0.31 23.59
CA ARG A 90 22.79 0.25 23.97
C ARG A 90 21.93 -0.73 24.75
N ILE A 91 22.01 -2.03 24.45
CA ILE A 91 21.28 -3.07 25.18
C ILE A 91 21.92 -3.27 26.55
N GLU A 92 23.24 -3.52 26.60
CA GLU A 92 24.00 -3.75 27.84
C GLU A 92 23.85 -2.61 28.84
N LYS A 93 23.81 -1.36 28.37
CA LYS A 93 23.62 -0.19 29.25
C LYS A 93 22.29 -0.20 30.02
N TYR A 94 21.26 -0.83 29.48
CA TYR A 94 19.90 -0.83 30.05
C TYR A 94 19.41 -2.23 30.44
N HIS A 95 20.23 -3.23 30.20
CA HIS A 95 20.08 -4.58 30.71
C HIS A 95 20.77 -4.63 32.08
N ILE A 96 19.98 -4.50 33.15
CA ILE A 96 20.51 -4.34 34.52
C ILE A 96 20.15 -5.55 35.37
N SER A 97 18.90 -5.99 35.32
CA SER A 97 18.37 -7.05 36.19
C SER A 97 17.60 -8.12 35.43
N GLU A 98 17.42 -7.95 34.12
CA GLU A 98 16.70 -8.89 33.28
C GLU A 98 17.48 -10.21 33.13
N GLU A 99 16.78 -11.35 33.16
CA GLU A 99 17.35 -12.68 32.94
C GLU A 99 17.44 -12.99 31.43
N PHE A 100 18.44 -12.44 30.73
CA PHE A 100 18.80 -12.84 29.36
C PHE A 100 20.28 -12.57 29.06
N GLU A 101 20.80 -13.22 28.02
CA GLU A 101 22.14 -12.99 27.47
C GLU A 101 22.05 -12.42 26.05
N VAL A 102 23.04 -11.63 25.66
CA VAL A 102 23.18 -11.10 24.29
C VAL A 102 24.45 -11.66 23.66
N VAL A 103 24.31 -12.31 22.50
CA VAL A 103 25.43 -12.94 21.79
C VAL A 103 25.52 -12.39 20.37
N VAL A 104 26.70 -11.89 20.00
CA VAL A 104 27.01 -11.55 18.61
C VAL A 104 27.19 -12.84 17.81
N GLN A 105 26.35 -13.03 16.79
CA GLN A 105 26.45 -14.13 15.84
C GLN A 105 27.12 -13.66 14.55
N THR A 106 28.00 -14.50 14.00
CA THR A 106 28.65 -14.30 12.69
C THR A 106 27.92 -15.03 11.55
N LYS A 107 26.65 -15.40 11.78
CA LYS A 107 25.80 -15.99 10.75
C LYS A 107 25.24 -14.90 9.84
N LYS A 108 25.37 -15.12 8.54
CA LYS A 108 24.76 -14.26 7.52
C LYS A 108 23.25 -14.38 7.56
N ALA A 109 22.56 -13.26 7.34
CA ALA A 109 21.12 -13.19 7.17
C ALA A 109 20.80 -12.86 5.71
N TYR A 110 20.01 -13.71 5.06
CA TYR A 110 19.57 -13.53 3.69
C TYR A 110 18.08 -13.23 3.65
N LEU A 111 17.70 -12.13 3.00
CA LEU A 111 16.33 -11.90 2.55
C LEU A 111 16.08 -12.77 1.33
N VAL A 112 14.97 -13.49 1.30
CA VAL A 112 14.56 -14.33 0.19
C VAL A 112 13.15 -13.93 -0.24
N LEU A 113 13.01 -13.64 -1.53
CA LEU A 113 11.75 -13.22 -2.17
C LEU A 113 11.21 -14.34 -3.03
N ASN A 114 9.88 -14.44 -3.14
CA ASN A 114 9.16 -15.34 -4.05
C ASN A 114 9.60 -16.82 -3.98
N HIS A 115 10.07 -17.27 -2.82
CA HIS A 115 10.50 -18.64 -2.62
C HIS A 115 9.98 -19.16 -1.28
N ASN A 116 9.45 -20.37 -1.28
CA ASN A 116 9.01 -21.03 -0.05
C ASN A 116 10.19 -21.73 0.59
N LEU A 117 10.43 -21.42 1.86
CA LEU A 117 11.44 -22.06 2.70
C LEU A 117 10.79 -22.43 4.03
N ASP A 118 10.91 -23.70 4.40
CA ASP A 118 10.37 -24.22 5.67
C ASP A 118 11.19 -23.72 6.87
N SER A 119 12.51 -23.64 6.72
CA SER A 119 13.45 -23.18 7.75
C SER A 119 13.81 -21.70 7.61
N ALA A 120 12.80 -20.83 7.63
CA ALA A 120 13.00 -19.38 7.53
C ALA A 120 11.99 -18.59 8.37
N TYR A 121 12.38 -17.39 8.79
CA TYR A 121 11.44 -16.43 9.37
C TYR A 121 10.59 -15.82 8.29
N GLN A 122 9.30 -15.65 8.51
CA GLN A 122 8.40 -15.01 7.56
C GLN A 122 7.90 -13.66 8.04
N GLY A 123 7.72 -12.73 7.11
CA GLY A 123 7.26 -11.40 7.44
C GLY A 123 7.30 -10.50 6.23
N ARG A 124 6.97 -9.22 6.47
CA ARG A 124 7.00 -8.23 5.41
C ARG A 124 8.32 -7.47 5.41
N TYR A 125 9.16 -7.72 4.41
CA TYR A 125 10.28 -6.84 4.09
C TYR A 125 9.86 -5.88 2.96
N PHE A 126 9.81 -6.37 1.73
CA PHE A 126 9.24 -5.72 0.55
C PHE A 126 7.78 -6.15 0.31
N PHE A 127 7.52 -7.46 0.36
CA PHE A 127 6.22 -8.10 0.12
C PHE A 127 5.74 -8.86 1.36
N GLU A 128 4.45 -9.21 1.41
CA GLU A 128 3.80 -9.76 2.63
C GLU A 128 4.43 -11.05 3.18
N ASN A 129 4.96 -11.91 2.31
CA ASN A 129 5.43 -13.27 2.65
C ASN A 129 6.92 -13.47 2.38
N ASP A 130 7.70 -12.40 2.50
CA ASP A 130 9.15 -12.49 2.38
C ASP A 130 9.73 -13.36 3.49
N LYS A 131 10.89 -13.93 3.21
CA LYS A 131 11.57 -14.85 4.11
C LYS A 131 12.92 -14.31 4.51
N ILE A 132 13.33 -14.56 5.75
CA ILE A 132 14.70 -14.38 6.19
C ILE A 132 15.27 -15.73 6.60
N CYS A 133 16.36 -16.12 5.94
CA CYS A 133 17.05 -17.37 6.17
C CYS A 133 18.48 -17.11 6.67
N MET A 134 18.91 -17.89 7.67
CA MET A 134 20.26 -17.81 8.25
C MET A 134 21.16 -18.96 7.79
N GLU A 135 20.63 -19.88 6.97
CA GLU A 135 21.32 -21.08 6.50
C GLU A 135 21.58 -20.96 5.00
N GLU A 136 22.85 -20.79 4.62
CA GLU A 136 23.23 -20.57 3.22
C GLU A 136 23.03 -21.83 2.35
N SER A 137 23.17 -23.04 2.93
CA SER A 137 23.05 -24.33 2.24
C SER A 137 21.66 -24.61 1.66
N VAL A 138 20.60 -24.04 2.22
CA VAL A 138 19.23 -24.20 1.67
C VAL A 138 18.91 -23.20 0.57
N LEU A 139 19.86 -22.31 0.23
CA LEU A 139 19.68 -21.23 -0.74
C LEU A 139 20.41 -21.46 -2.06
N ASP A 140 20.98 -22.65 -2.28
CA ASP A 140 21.75 -22.98 -3.49
C ASP A 140 20.90 -22.87 -4.77
N ALA A 141 19.60 -23.14 -4.67
CA ALA A 141 18.64 -23.06 -5.77
C ALA A 141 18.04 -21.65 -5.98
N VAL A 142 18.39 -20.67 -5.12
CA VAL A 142 17.86 -19.30 -5.19
C VAL A 142 18.93 -18.36 -5.75
N GLU A 143 18.61 -17.67 -6.83
CA GLU A 143 19.51 -16.75 -7.51
C GLU A 143 19.85 -15.53 -6.62
N GLU A 144 21.13 -15.13 -6.61
CA GLU A 144 21.57 -13.91 -5.93
C GLU A 144 21.08 -12.68 -6.71
N GLY A 145 20.28 -11.83 -6.07
CA GLY A 145 19.82 -10.59 -6.68
C GLY A 145 20.95 -9.55 -6.75
N SER A 146 20.96 -8.74 -7.81
CA SER A 146 21.96 -7.69 -7.94
C SER A 146 21.70 -6.53 -6.95
N GLN A 147 22.75 -5.77 -6.60
CA GLN A 147 22.59 -4.56 -5.79
C GLN A 147 21.59 -3.57 -6.41
N LYS A 148 21.55 -3.48 -7.74
CA LYS A 148 20.61 -2.65 -8.47
C LYS A 148 19.16 -3.09 -8.26
N ASP A 149 18.92 -4.40 -8.25
CA ASP A 149 17.59 -4.97 -7.99
C ASP A 149 17.14 -4.65 -6.57
N TYR A 150 18.04 -4.82 -5.59
CA TYR A 150 17.79 -4.49 -4.19
C TYR A 150 17.45 -3.02 -3.99
N ASN A 151 18.28 -2.12 -4.56
CA ASN A 151 18.04 -0.68 -4.51
C ASN A 151 16.72 -0.30 -5.19
N THR A 152 16.40 -0.92 -6.32
CA THR A 152 15.14 -0.69 -7.02
C THR A 152 13.96 -1.11 -6.15
N LEU A 153 14.00 -2.29 -5.53
CA LEU A 153 12.94 -2.75 -4.63
C LEU A 153 12.78 -1.82 -3.42
N LYS A 154 13.87 -1.37 -2.79
CA LYS A 154 13.84 -0.33 -1.74
C LYS A 154 13.12 0.93 -2.21
N LEU A 155 13.50 1.44 -3.38
CA LEU A 155 12.94 2.66 -3.95
C LEU A 155 11.48 2.54 -4.34
N LEU A 156 10.99 1.36 -4.72
CA LEU A 156 9.60 1.18 -5.14
C LEU A 156 8.68 0.83 -3.96
N THR A 157 9.19 0.13 -2.96
CA THR A 157 8.41 -0.27 -1.79
C THR A 157 8.47 0.76 -0.66
N GLY A 158 9.46 1.63 -0.69
CA GLY A 158 9.73 2.63 0.35
C GLY A 158 10.64 2.13 1.46
N VAL A 159 11.01 0.84 1.47
CA VAL A 159 11.91 0.29 2.48
C VAL A 159 13.26 1.02 2.44
N ALA A 160 13.71 1.43 3.62
CA ALA A 160 14.95 2.16 3.81
C ALA A 160 15.95 1.33 4.61
N GLU A 161 17.23 1.60 4.37
CA GLU A 161 18.33 0.98 5.11
C GLU A 161 18.86 1.92 6.19
N TYR A 162 19.06 1.36 7.37
CA TYR A 162 19.62 2.07 8.50
C TYR A 162 21.12 2.33 8.26
N GLY A 163 21.54 3.59 8.36
CA GLY A 163 22.87 4.06 8.00
C GLY A 163 22.97 4.66 6.60
N HIS A 164 21.97 4.45 5.73
CA HIS A 164 21.94 5.01 4.38
C HIS A 164 20.81 6.04 4.20
N GLU A 165 19.58 5.61 3.87
CA GLU A 165 18.44 6.53 3.73
C GLU A 165 17.91 7.02 5.09
N VAL A 166 18.12 6.24 6.14
CA VAL A 166 17.75 6.63 7.51
C VAL A 166 18.96 6.54 8.42
N VAL A 167 19.32 7.65 9.04
CA VAL A 167 20.51 7.76 9.91
C VAL A 167 20.13 7.88 11.38
N GLN A 168 21.08 7.56 12.26
CA GLN A 168 20.95 7.78 13.70
C GLN A 168 20.61 9.25 14.01
N GLY A 169 19.72 9.47 14.97
CA GLY A 169 19.28 10.80 15.38
C GLY A 169 18.15 11.39 14.53
N ALA A 170 17.76 10.74 13.43
CA ALA A 170 16.57 11.11 12.67
C ALA A 170 15.31 10.92 13.51
N LEU A 171 14.40 11.90 13.49
CA LEU A 171 13.07 11.79 14.10
C LEU A 171 12.26 10.73 13.34
N ILE A 172 11.78 9.67 14.01
CA ILE A 172 11.15 8.53 13.33
C ILE A 172 9.97 8.92 12.45
N ASN A 173 9.16 9.90 12.87
CA ASN A 173 8.01 10.37 12.07
C ASN A 173 8.41 10.96 10.71
N ASN A 174 9.65 11.41 10.55
CA ASN A 174 10.15 11.94 9.27
C ASN A 174 10.72 10.84 8.37
N THR A 175 10.70 9.56 8.78
CA THR A 175 11.29 8.43 8.04
C THR A 175 10.22 7.37 7.73
N ILE A 176 10.57 6.41 6.86
CA ILE A 176 9.64 5.33 6.53
C ILE A 176 9.39 4.38 7.71
N TYR A 177 10.32 4.31 8.68
CA TYR A 177 10.17 3.44 9.84
C TYR A 177 8.98 3.80 10.73
N GLU A 178 8.41 5.01 10.64
CA GLU A 178 7.13 5.30 11.28
C GLU A 178 6.02 4.35 10.81
N SER A 179 6.00 4.01 9.53
CA SER A 179 5.00 3.09 8.96
C SER A 179 5.41 1.62 9.07
N LEU A 180 6.72 1.32 9.05
CA LEU A 180 7.21 -0.05 9.05
C LEU A 180 7.41 -0.64 10.45
N ALA A 181 7.73 0.19 11.43
CA ALA A 181 8.30 -0.26 12.71
C ALA A 181 7.61 0.32 13.96
N VAL A 182 6.56 1.13 13.82
CA VAL A 182 5.82 1.68 14.96
C VAL A 182 4.44 1.05 15.05
N ASP A 183 4.15 0.46 16.20
CA ASP A 183 2.79 0.12 16.59
C ASP A 183 2.26 1.23 17.52
N TYR A 184 1.12 1.83 17.20
CA TYR A 184 0.50 2.88 18.02
C TYR A 184 -0.44 2.32 19.10
N ASN A 185 -0.76 1.03 19.05
CA ASN A 185 -1.64 0.33 19.98
C ASN A 185 -0.87 -0.46 21.05
N LYS A 186 0.46 -0.60 20.92
CA LYS A 186 1.30 -1.28 21.92
C LYS A 186 1.43 -0.48 23.22
N GLY A 187 1.97 -1.15 24.25
CA GLY A 187 2.34 -0.53 25.52
C GLY A 187 3.51 0.46 25.42
N CYS A 188 3.87 1.05 26.57
CA CYS A 188 4.87 2.12 26.66
C CYS A 188 6.24 1.78 26.08
N TYR A 189 6.83 2.70 25.31
CA TYR A 189 8.23 2.67 24.89
C TYR A 189 8.87 4.09 24.89
N PRO A 190 10.21 4.22 24.94
CA PRO A 190 10.88 5.52 24.92
C PRO A 190 10.48 6.38 23.71
N GLY A 191 10.16 7.66 23.96
CA GLY A 191 9.81 8.61 22.90
C GLY A 191 8.38 8.49 22.33
N GLN A 192 7.58 7.51 22.75
CA GLN A 192 6.22 7.27 22.24
C GLN A 192 5.33 8.52 22.29
N GLU A 193 5.37 9.29 23.38
CA GLU A 193 4.54 10.49 23.51
C GLU A 193 4.84 11.52 22.42
N THR A 194 6.13 11.70 22.08
CA THR A 194 6.55 12.58 20.99
C THR A 194 6.06 12.06 19.64
N VAL A 195 6.24 10.76 19.39
CA VAL A 195 5.83 10.10 18.14
C VAL A 195 4.32 10.20 17.92
N ALA A 196 3.52 9.87 18.95
CA ALA A 196 2.07 9.94 18.92
C ALA A 196 1.54 11.38 18.79
N LYS A 197 2.15 12.35 19.47
CA LYS A 197 1.80 13.77 19.34
C LYS A 197 2.02 14.30 17.92
N ILE A 198 3.10 13.88 17.25
CA ILE A 198 3.34 14.29 15.87
C ILE A 198 2.31 13.67 14.94
N LYS A 199 2.00 12.38 15.10
CA LYS A 199 0.99 11.67 14.29
C LYS A 199 -0.40 12.29 14.40
N THR A 200 -0.84 12.61 15.62
CA THR A 200 -2.21 13.10 15.90
C THR A 200 -2.41 14.59 15.67
N ARG A 201 -1.34 15.40 15.65
CA ARG A 201 -1.42 16.84 15.36
C ARG A 201 -1.36 17.08 13.86
N ARG A 202 -0.48 17.96 13.39
CA ARG A 202 -0.38 18.30 11.96
C ARG A 202 0.38 17.23 11.14
N GLY A 203 0.74 16.08 11.71
CA GLY A 203 1.62 15.10 11.06
C GLY A 203 3.11 15.51 11.05
N ALA A 204 3.94 14.67 10.43
CA ALA A 204 5.39 14.89 10.29
C ALA A 204 5.73 16.09 9.40
N ALA A 205 6.79 16.83 9.73
CA ALA A 205 7.22 18.00 8.94
C ALA A 205 7.74 17.56 7.57
N TYR A 206 8.61 16.56 7.59
CA TYR A 206 9.16 15.89 6.43
C TYR A 206 8.64 14.45 6.36
N GLY A 207 8.80 13.79 5.22
CA GLY A 207 8.57 12.37 5.10
C GLY A 207 9.01 11.84 3.74
N PRO A 208 9.23 10.53 3.63
CA PRO A 208 9.65 9.91 2.39
C PRO A 208 8.50 9.86 1.37
N VAL A 209 8.82 10.13 0.12
CA VAL A 209 7.97 9.90 -1.05
C VAL A 209 8.84 9.41 -2.20
N LEU A 210 8.22 8.72 -3.14
CA LEU A 210 8.86 8.39 -4.42
C LEU A 210 8.64 9.53 -5.40
N PHE A 211 9.69 9.95 -6.11
CA PHE A 211 9.61 10.84 -7.24
C PHE A 211 10.09 10.12 -8.50
N VAL A 212 9.24 10.07 -9.53
CA VAL A 212 9.53 9.38 -10.79
C VAL A 212 9.68 10.41 -11.90
N THR A 213 10.78 10.35 -12.64
CA THR A 213 11.09 11.26 -13.74
C THR A 213 11.66 10.52 -14.94
N ALA A 214 11.51 11.09 -16.14
CA ALA A 214 12.20 10.63 -17.36
C ALA A 214 13.65 11.13 -17.44
N VAL A 215 14.06 12.05 -16.57
CA VAL A 215 15.44 12.57 -16.53
C VAL A 215 16.37 11.50 -15.96
N THR A 216 17.38 11.11 -16.73
CA THR A 216 18.30 10.02 -16.37
C THR A 216 19.55 10.48 -15.65
N ASN A 217 19.96 11.73 -15.85
CA ASN A 217 21.12 12.31 -15.19
C ASN A 217 20.69 13.12 -13.97
N ILE A 218 20.66 12.48 -12.81
CA ILE A 218 20.36 13.16 -11.53
C ILE A 218 21.68 13.66 -10.90
N PRO A 219 21.78 14.94 -10.54
CA PRO A 219 22.95 15.47 -9.85
C PRO A 219 23.22 14.77 -8.52
N GLN A 220 24.49 14.71 -8.10
CA GLN A 220 24.87 14.15 -6.78
C GLN A 220 24.40 15.00 -5.59
N GLU A 221 23.94 16.23 -5.83
CA GLU A 221 23.49 17.11 -4.75
C GLU A 221 22.21 16.57 -4.12
N LYS A 222 22.20 16.52 -2.78
CA LYS A 222 21.06 16.01 -2.03
C LYS A 222 19.95 17.05 -1.85
N ILE A 223 20.15 18.34 -2.07
CA ILE A 223 19.13 19.35 -1.74
C ILE A 223 18.06 19.42 -2.82
N VAL A 224 16.78 19.34 -2.40
CA VAL A 224 15.62 19.54 -3.27
C VAL A 224 15.00 20.91 -2.98
N LYS A 225 14.78 21.70 -4.03
CA LYS A 225 14.12 23.00 -3.98
C LYS A 225 12.86 23.02 -4.82
N PHE A 226 11.99 23.98 -4.52
CA PHE A 226 10.84 24.37 -5.32
C PHE A 226 10.73 25.89 -5.28
N GLU A 227 10.71 26.53 -6.44
CA GLU A 227 10.71 28.00 -6.58
C GLU A 227 11.85 28.65 -5.76
N GLY A 228 13.08 28.11 -5.86
CA GLY A 228 14.27 28.58 -5.14
C GLY A 228 14.33 28.25 -3.64
N LYS A 229 13.26 27.72 -3.02
CA LYS A 229 13.22 27.40 -1.58
C LYS A 229 13.59 25.94 -1.34
N LYS A 230 14.46 25.64 -0.36
CA LYS A 230 14.70 24.25 0.10
C LYS A 230 13.42 23.65 0.67
N ILE A 231 13.00 22.52 0.09
CA ILE A 231 11.80 21.78 0.50
C ILE A 231 12.09 20.35 0.95
N GLY A 232 13.31 19.87 0.76
CA GLY A 232 13.64 18.49 1.09
C GLY A 232 15.03 18.08 0.64
N GLU A 233 15.21 16.77 0.55
CA GLU A 233 16.45 16.17 0.08
C GLU A 233 16.25 14.83 -0.64
N VAL A 234 17.19 14.49 -1.51
CA VAL A 234 17.34 13.19 -2.17
C VAL A 234 18.04 12.24 -1.19
N LEU A 235 17.37 11.14 -0.85
CA LEU A 235 17.90 10.10 0.02
C LEU A 235 18.66 9.05 -0.80
N SER A 236 18.04 8.57 -1.88
CA SER A 236 18.62 7.61 -2.82
C SER A 236 17.92 7.69 -4.18
N PHE A 237 18.54 7.14 -5.22
CA PHE A 237 17.93 7.05 -6.55
C PHE A 237 18.47 5.85 -7.33
N GLU A 238 17.70 5.38 -8.32
CA GLU A 238 18.10 4.31 -9.22
C GLU A 238 17.46 4.51 -10.60
N HIS A 239 18.21 4.13 -11.65
CA HIS A 239 17.75 4.26 -13.03
C HIS A 239 17.26 2.92 -13.58
N VAL A 240 15.99 2.88 -13.98
CA VAL A 240 15.28 1.67 -14.41
C VAL A 240 14.46 1.98 -15.66
N GLU A 241 14.76 1.27 -16.76
CA GLU A 241 14.02 1.30 -18.03
C GLU A 241 13.68 2.71 -18.54
N GLY A 242 14.67 3.62 -18.59
CA GLY A 242 14.47 4.98 -19.12
C GLY A 242 13.79 5.95 -18.16
N LYS A 243 13.51 5.51 -16.92
CA LYS A 243 13.03 6.37 -15.83
C LYS A 243 14.01 6.36 -14.67
N THR A 244 14.00 7.43 -13.90
CA THR A 244 14.72 7.50 -12.64
C THR A 244 13.74 7.60 -11.49
N TYR A 245 13.98 6.76 -10.48
CA TYR A 245 13.19 6.65 -9.27
C TYR A 245 14.03 7.25 -8.14
N LEU A 246 13.50 8.27 -7.46
CA LEU A 246 14.20 8.94 -6.37
C LEU A 246 13.37 8.81 -5.09
N MET A 247 13.98 8.35 -4.01
CA MET A 247 13.41 8.50 -2.68
C MET A 247 13.75 9.89 -2.16
N LEU A 248 12.73 10.72 -1.98
CA LEU A 248 12.88 12.09 -1.48
C LEU A 248 12.29 12.21 -0.09
N SER A 249 12.99 12.92 0.80
CA SER A 249 12.40 13.42 2.04
C SER A 249 11.88 14.83 1.81
N LEU A 250 10.56 14.99 1.68
CA LEU A 250 9.94 16.28 1.34
C LEU A 250 9.11 16.84 2.47
N LEU A 251 9.02 18.17 2.53
CA LEU A 251 8.04 18.87 3.34
C LEU A 251 6.62 18.41 3.01
N ARG A 252 5.78 18.26 4.04
CA ARG A 252 4.37 17.80 3.95
C ARG A 252 3.56 18.33 2.77
N ASN A 253 3.71 19.61 2.43
CA ASN A 253 2.87 20.28 1.44
C ASN A 253 3.24 19.92 0.00
N TYR A 254 4.36 19.20 -0.18
CA TYR A 254 4.82 18.65 -1.46
C TYR A 254 4.77 17.11 -1.45
N ARG A 255 4.06 16.50 -0.50
CA ARG A 255 3.83 15.05 -0.43
C ARG A 255 2.38 14.76 -0.79
N VAL A 256 1.93 15.20 -1.96
CA VAL A 256 0.60 14.89 -2.48
C VAL A 256 0.76 13.78 -3.51
N ASP A 257 0.00 12.70 -3.38
CA ASP A 257 0.10 11.54 -4.24
C ASP A 257 -0.30 11.89 -5.68
N LYS A 258 0.48 11.43 -6.66
CA LYS A 258 0.35 11.70 -8.10
C LYS A 258 0.47 13.17 -8.50
N LEU A 259 1.04 14.02 -7.63
CA LEU A 259 1.32 15.42 -7.95
C LEU A 259 2.42 15.52 -9.01
N GLU A 260 2.10 16.10 -10.15
CA GLU A 260 3.07 16.51 -11.16
C GLU A 260 3.74 17.81 -10.70
N VAL A 261 5.08 17.81 -10.65
CA VAL A 261 5.84 18.93 -10.12
C VAL A 261 7.19 19.04 -10.83
N LYS A 262 7.66 20.28 -10.94
CA LYS A 262 9.01 20.62 -11.38
C LYS A 262 9.85 20.98 -10.16
N LEU A 263 10.82 20.14 -9.86
CA LEU A 263 11.71 20.28 -8.71
C LEU A 263 13.08 20.79 -9.17
N GLU A 264 13.76 21.55 -8.31
CA GLU A 264 15.14 21.96 -8.56
C GLU A 264 16.06 21.08 -7.71
N ILE A 265 16.92 20.31 -8.37
CA ILE A 265 17.95 19.48 -7.74
C ILE A 265 19.29 19.92 -8.33
N ALA A 266 20.17 20.45 -7.49
CA ALA A 266 21.31 21.28 -7.92
C ALA A 266 20.86 22.43 -8.84
N ASP A 267 21.49 22.57 -10.01
CA ASP A 267 21.15 23.56 -11.03
C ASP A 267 20.12 23.05 -12.07
N HIS A 268 19.57 21.84 -11.87
CA HIS A 268 18.67 21.21 -12.83
C HIS A 268 17.21 21.33 -12.39
N GLN A 269 16.36 21.69 -13.35
CA GLN A 269 14.93 21.68 -13.20
C GLN A 269 14.38 20.35 -13.73
N ILE A 270 13.88 19.51 -12.84
CA ILE A 270 13.50 18.13 -13.11
C ILE A 270 11.99 18.01 -12.96
N GLU A 271 11.33 17.73 -14.08
CA GLU A 271 9.90 17.44 -14.10
C GLU A 271 9.67 15.97 -13.77
N GLY A 272 8.66 15.69 -12.97
CA GLY A 272 8.29 14.34 -12.60
C GLY A 272 7.03 14.31 -11.75
N GLN A 273 6.76 13.14 -11.18
CA GLN A 273 5.55 12.88 -10.42
C GLN A 273 5.88 12.26 -9.07
N ILE A 274 5.18 12.73 -8.04
CA ILE A 274 5.28 12.23 -6.67
C ILE A 274 4.34 11.05 -6.48
N PHE A 275 4.78 10.02 -5.76
CA PHE A 275 3.99 8.88 -5.36
C PHE A 275 4.22 8.54 -3.88
N TYR A 276 3.17 8.03 -3.24
CA TYR A 276 3.28 7.42 -1.94
C TYR A 276 3.91 6.03 -2.01
N TYR A 277 4.38 5.60 -0.85
CA TYR A 277 4.85 4.24 -0.65
C TYR A 277 3.74 3.33 -0.13
N PRO A 278 3.73 2.06 -0.57
CA PRO A 278 4.55 1.51 -1.66
C PRO A 278 4.01 1.95 -3.05
N TYR A 279 4.87 2.03 -4.06
CA TYR A 279 4.52 2.45 -5.42
C TYR A 279 3.63 1.44 -6.15
N PHE A 280 3.80 0.15 -5.83
CA PHE A 280 2.91 -0.93 -6.21
C PHE A 280 2.42 -1.64 -4.95
N SER A 281 1.32 -2.37 -5.07
CA SER A 281 0.80 -3.13 -3.94
C SER A 281 1.78 -4.25 -3.52
N PRO A 282 2.04 -4.40 -2.21
CA PRO A 282 2.84 -5.49 -1.68
C PRO A 282 2.05 -6.80 -1.55
N TYR A 283 0.75 -6.78 -1.84
CA TYR A 283 -0.16 -7.90 -1.65
C TYR A 283 -0.26 -8.76 -2.91
N LYS A 284 -0.25 -10.08 -2.72
CA LYS A 284 -0.35 -11.04 -3.83
C LYS A 284 -1.62 -10.90 -4.64
N LYS A 285 -2.76 -10.57 -4.01
CA LYS A 285 -4.05 -10.39 -4.67
C LYS A 285 -4.01 -9.29 -5.74
N ASP A 286 -3.42 -8.16 -5.39
CA ASP A 286 -3.31 -7.03 -6.30
C ASP A 286 -2.30 -7.32 -7.43
N LEU A 287 -1.21 -8.05 -7.13
CA LEU A 287 -0.30 -8.54 -8.17
C LEU A 287 -1.00 -9.53 -9.12
N ALA A 288 -1.84 -10.41 -8.60
CA ALA A 288 -2.62 -11.34 -9.42
C ALA A 288 -3.56 -10.58 -10.35
N GLN A 289 -4.24 -9.52 -9.85
CA GLN A 289 -5.05 -8.62 -10.67
C GLN A 289 -4.22 -7.94 -11.78
N ASP A 290 -3.05 -7.37 -11.45
CA ASP A 290 -2.16 -6.75 -12.45
C ASP A 290 -1.79 -7.73 -13.57
N LEU A 291 -1.51 -9.00 -13.23
CA LEU A 291 -1.16 -10.05 -14.18
C LEU A 291 -2.35 -10.48 -15.04
N TYR A 292 -3.54 -10.56 -14.44
CA TYR A 292 -4.79 -10.84 -15.15
C TYR A 292 -5.14 -9.75 -16.16
N ASP A 293 -5.03 -8.47 -15.77
CA ASP A 293 -5.31 -7.34 -16.66
C ASP A 293 -4.36 -7.36 -17.86
N TYR A 294 -3.08 -7.72 -17.65
CA TYR A 294 -2.12 -7.89 -18.74
C TYR A 294 -2.43 -9.13 -19.62
N ALA A 295 -2.90 -10.22 -19.01
CA ALA A 295 -3.37 -11.39 -19.76
C ALA A 295 -4.55 -11.04 -20.67
N LEU A 296 -5.50 -10.23 -20.19
CA LEU A 296 -6.62 -9.71 -20.98
C LEU A 296 -6.14 -8.83 -22.15
N GLU A 297 -5.18 -7.94 -21.91
CA GLU A 297 -4.60 -7.13 -22.98
C GLU A 297 -3.95 -8.00 -24.07
N CYS A 298 -3.14 -8.99 -23.67
CA CYS A 298 -2.55 -9.96 -24.60
C CYS A 298 -3.64 -10.72 -25.37
N PHE A 299 -4.72 -11.12 -24.70
CA PHE A 299 -5.85 -11.81 -25.32
C PHE A 299 -6.54 -10.94 -26.37
N HIS A 300 -6.80 -9.66 -26.06
CA HIS A 300 -7.40 -8.72 -27.01
C HIS A 300 -6.48 -8.44 -28.21
N GLN A 301 -5.17 -8.47 -28.01
CA GLN A 301 -4.16 -8.37 -29.08
C GLN A 301 -3.91 -9.70 -29.82
N SER A 302 -4.70 -10.74 -29.55
CA SER A 302 -4.55 -12.09 -30.13
C SER A 302 -3.18 -12.75 -29.86
N GLN A 303 -2.47 -12.31 -28.83
CA GLN A 303 -1.23 -12.94 -28.34
C GLN A 303 -1.59 -14.06 -27.36
N TYR A 304 -2.22 -15.12 -27.88
CA TYR A 304 -2.87 -16.14 -27.06
C TYR A 304 -1.92 -16.92 -26.15
N GLU A 305 -0.69 -17.21 -26.61
CA GLU A 305 0.31 -17.92 -25.82
C GLU A 305 0.71 -17.11 -24.58
N LYS A 306 0.91 -15.80 -24.75
CA LYS A 306 1.21 -14.90 -23.63
C LYS A 306 0.01 -14.73 -22.71
N ALA A 307 -1.20 -14.61 -23.25
CA ALA A 307 -2.40 -14.52 -22.42
C ALA A 307 -2.54 -15.75 -21.51
N ILE A 308 -2.34 -16.95 -22.05
CA ILE A 308 -2.32 -18.21 -21.27
C ILE A 308 -1.24 -18.16 -20.18
N GLU A 309 -0.02 -17.78 -20.53
CA GLU A 309 1.10 -17.65 -19.59
C GLU A 309 0.74 -16.73 -18.40
N TYR A 310 0.18 -15.56 -18.67
CA TYR A 310 -0.12 -14.58 -17.63
C TYR A 310 -1.38 -14.92 -16.82
N PHE A 311 -2.37 -15.61 -17.41
CA PHE A 311 -3.45 -16.19 -16.61
C PHE A 311 -2.92 -17.23 -15.62
N TYR A 312 -2.01 -18.12 -16.04
CA TYR A 312 -1.38 -19.06 -15.12
C TYR A 312 -0.56 -18.36 -14.05
N LYS A 313 0.23 -17.34 -14.39
CA LYS A 313 0.95 -16.53 -13.39
C LYS A 313 0.02 -15.87 -12.38
N ALA A 314 -1.15 -15.36 -12.82
CA ALA A 314 -2.15 -14.80 -11.92
C ALA A 314 -2.68 -15.87 -10.95
N ILE A 315 -3.01 -17.08 -11.45
CA ILE A 315 -3.46 -18.23 -10.64
C ILE A 315 -2.36 -18.72 -9.68
N GLU A 316 -1.11 -18.78 -10.11
CA GLU A 316 0.03 -19.18 -9.26
C GLU A 316 0.28 -18.15 -8.15
N THR A 317 0.06 -16.86 -8.45
CA THR A 317 0.20 -15.77 -7.50
C THR A 317 -0.94 -15.78 -6.47
N ASP A 318 -2.18 -15.97 -6.92
CA ASP A 318 -3.37 -16.14 -6.09
C ASP A 318 -4.25 -17.28 -6.63
N SER A 319 -4.15 -18.43 -5.97
CA SER A 319 -4.93 -19.62 -6.34
C SER A 319 -6.43 -19.49 -6.07
N THR A 320 -6.86 -18.40 -5.43
CA THR A 320 -8.26 -18.07 -5.19
C THR A 320 -8.84 -17.08 -6.20
N PHE A 321 -8.08 -16.70 -7.23
CA PHE A 321 -8.49 -15.66 -8.17
C PHE A 321 -9.40 -16.18 -9.30
N GLU A 322 -10.71 -16.16 -9.05
CA GLU A 322 -11.74 -16.73 -9.93
C GLU A 322 -11.69 -16.21 -11.38
N ASP A 323 -11.53 -14.90 -11.57
CA ASP A 323 -11.54 -14.27 -12.91
C ASP A 323 -10.42 -14.81 -13.80
N ALA A 324 -9.26 -15.18 -13.24
CA ALA A 324 -8.16 -15.74 -13.99
C ALA A 324 -8.46 -17.16 -14.50
N TYR A 325 -9.13 -17.99 -13.70
CA TYR A 325 -9.62 -19.29 -14.16
C TYR A 325 -10.69 -19.14 -15.25
N GLU A 326 -11.63 -18.21 -15.07
CA GLU A 326 -12.66 -17.96 -16.07
C GLU A 326 -12.04 -17.52 -17.40
N GLY A 327 -11.18 -16.49 -17.36
CA GLY A 327 -10.49 -15.95 -18.53
C GLY A 327 -9.68 -17.02 -19.28
N LEU A 328 -8.94 -17.85 -18.54
CA LEU A 328 -8.16 -18.96 -19.11
C LEU A 328 -9.05 -20.02 -19.77
N GLY A 329 -10.12 -20.45 -19.12
CA GLY A 329 -11.02 -21.47 -19.68
C GLY A 329 -11.79 -20.95 -20.91
N VAL A 330 -12.21 -19.68 -20.91
CA VAL A 330 -12.81 -19.03 -22.09
C VAL A 330 -11.81 -18.97 -23.25
N LEU A 331 -10.55 -18.62 -22.97
CA LEU A 331 -9.49 -18.62 -23.98
C LEU A 331 -9.25 -20.01 -24.57
N TYR A 332 -9.14 -21.06 -23.75
CA TYR A 332 -9.04 -22.44 -24.25
C TYR A 332 -10.24 -22.84 -25.09
N GLY A 333 -11.46 -22.46 -24.69
CA GLY A 333 -12.68 -22.67 -25.48
C GLY A 333 -12.63 -22.00 -26.84
N ARG A 334 -12.13 -20.76 -26.92
CA ARG A 334 -11.95 -20.03 -28.19
C ARG A 334 -10.91 -20.68 -29.11
N LEU A 335 -9.90 -21.32 -28.53
CA LEU A 335 -8.90 -22.11 -29.24
C LEU A 335 -9.38 -23.54 -29.56
N GLU A 336 -10.65 -23.86 -29.29
CA GLU A 336 -11.27 -25.17 -29.46
C GLU A 336 -10.60 -26.30 -28.68
N LYS A 337 -9.81 -25.95 -27.65
CA LYS A 337 -9.17 -26.91 -26.74
C LYS A 337 -10.12 -27.26 -25.60
N TYR A 338 -11.25 -27.88 -25.95
CA TYR A 338 -12.39 -28.09 -25.03
C TYR A 338 -12.03 -28.92 -23.79
N ASP A 339 -11.13 -29.88 -23.90
CA ASP A 339 -10.70 -30.69 -22.75
C ASP A 339 -10.03 -29.84 -21.67
N GLN A 340 -9.10 -28.97 -22.07
CA GLN A 340 -8.42 -28.05 -21.16
C GLN A 340 -9.40 -27.01 -20.60
N ALA A 341 -10.31 -26.51 -21.44
CA ALA A 341 -11.34 -25.56 -21.03
C ALA A 341 -12.26 -26.16 -19.95
N ILE A 342 -12.66 -27.43 -20.10
CA ILE A 342 -13.47 -28.17 -19.12
C ILE A 342 -12.69 -28.36 -17.82
N GLU A 343 -11.42 -28.74 -17.88
CA GLU A 343 -10.57 -28.91 -16.69
C GLU A 343 -10.47 -27.61 -15.87
N ILE A 344 -10.15 -26.49 -16.53
CA ILE A 344 -10.06 -25.18 -15.86
C ILE A 344 -11.41 -24.76 -15.27
N MET A 345 -12.52 -25.00 -15.96
CA MET A 345 -13.85 -24.68 -15.43
C MET A 345 -14.27 -25.60 -14.27
N GLN A 346 -13.79 -26.85 -14.23
CA GLN A 346 -13.96 -27.73 -13.07
C GLN A 346 -13.15 -27.23 -11.86
N GLN A 347 -11.95 -26.70 -12.08
CA GLN A 347 -11.16 -26.04 -11.04
C GLN A 347 -11.90 -24.80 -10.51
N LEU A 348 -12.41 -23.93 -11.40
CA LEU A 348 -13.22 -22.77 -11.01
C LEU A 348 -14.46 -23.18 -10.21
N LYS A 349 -15.20 -24.19 -10.67
CA LYS A 349 -16.36 -24.73 -9.94
C LYS A 349 -15.99 -25.28 -8.56
N SER A 350 -14.81 -25.89 -8.43
CA SER A 350 -14.33 -26.43 -7.15
C SER A 350 -13.91 -25.32 -6.19
N LEU A 351 -13.29 -24.25 -6.73
CA LEU A 351 -12.93 -23.05 -5.99
C LEU A 351 -14.17 -22.28 -5.52
N ASN A 352 -15.12 -22.03 -6.43
CA ASN A 352 -16.40 -21.37 -6.15
C ASN A 352 -17.58 -22.19 -6.70
N PRO A 353 -18.24 -23.00 -5.84
CA PRO A 353 -19.42 -23.78 -6.22
C PRO A 353 -20.64 -22.95 -6.66
N ASN A 354 -20.66 -21.64 -6.36
CA ASN A 354 -21.73 -20.71 -6.74
C ASN A 354 -21.37 -19.86 -7.97
N CYS A 355 -20.26 -20.13 -8.65
CA CYS A 355 -19.88 -19.42 -9.87
C CYS A 355 -20.73 -19.91 -11.06
N MET A 356 -21.75 -19.15 -11.44
CA MET A 356 -22.65 -19.48 -12.56
C MET A 356 -21.89 -19.61 -13.90
N MET A 357 -20.83 -18.82 -14.09
CA MET A 357 -20.00 -18.87 -15.30
C MET A 357 -19.33 -20.23 -15.47
N ALA A 358 -18.90 -20.88 -14.39
CA ALA A 358 -18.32 -22.22 -14.45
C ALA A 358 -19.30 -23.25 -15.02
N PHE A 359 -20.55 -23.27 -14.54
CA PHE A 359 -21.57 -24.22 -15.03
C PHE A 359 -21.99 -23.93 -16.48
N THR A 360 -22.14 -22.65 -16.83
CA THR A 360 -22.53 -22.25 -18.19
C THR A 360 -21.45 -22.62 -19.20
N ASN A 361 -20.18 -22.35 -18.88
CA ASN A 361 -19.05 -22.71 -19.73
C ASN A 361 -18.82 -24.22 -19.80
N LEU A 362 -18.97 -24.96 -18.69
CA LEU A 362 -18.94 -26.43 -18.71
C LEU A 362 -20.02 -26.99 -19.64
N SER A 363 -21.26 -26.51 -19.54
CA SER A 363 -22.34 -26.92 -20.44
C SER A 363 -21.97 -26.66 -21.91
N LEU A 364 -21.48 -25.47 -22.22
CA LEU A 364 -21.07 -25.09 -23.58
C LEU A 364 -19.94 -25.99 -24.12
N PHE A 365 -18.89 -26.22 -23.36
CA PHE A 365 -17.74 -27.00 -23.81
C PHE A 365 -18.06 -28.49 -23.93
N HIS A 366 -18.86 -29.06 -23.02
CA HIS A 366 -19.37 -30.42 -23.15
C HIS A 366 -20.24 -30.57 -24.40
N MET A 367 -21.09 -29.58 -24.71
CA MET A 367 -21.89 -29.58 -25.93
C MET A 367 -21.01 -29.55 -27.19
N LYS A 368 -19.99 -28.67 -27.23
CA LYS A 368 -19.04 -28.59 -28.34
C LYS A 368 -18.21 -29.87 -28.55
N LYS A 369 -17.96 -30.62 -27.47
CA LYS A 369 -17.30 -31.94 -27.52
C LYS A 369 -18.26 -33.07 -27.94
N GLY A 370 -19.57 -32.84 -27.98
CA GLY A 370 -20.60 -33.85 -28.27
C GLY A 370 -21.12 -34.63 -27.05
N ASN A 371 -20.72 -34.22 -25.84
CA ASN A 371 -21.17 -34.84 -24.58
C ASN A 371 -22.51 -34.23 -24.13
N ILE A 372 -23.57 -34.52 -24.89
CA ILE A 372 -24.88 -33.87 -24.74
C ILE A 372 -25.50 -34.07 -23.36
N GLU A 373 -25.41 -35.28 -22.79
CA GLU A 373 -26.00 -35.59 -21.47
C GLU A 373 -25.39 -34.73 -20.36
N GLU A 374 -24.06 -34.66 -20.30
CA GLU A 374 -23.35 -33.84 -19.32
C GLU A 374 -23.63 -32.35 -19.53
N ALA A 375 -23.74 -31.90 -20.79
CA ALA A 375 -24.04 -30.51 -21.11
C ALA A 375 -25.41 -30.07 -20.59
N GLU A 376 -26.45 -30.89 -20.79
CA GLU A 376 -27.80 -30.60 -20.28
C GLU A 376 -27.86 -30.64 -18.75
N LYS A 377 -27.09 -31.52 -18.10
CA LYS A 377 -26.95 -31.53 -16.64
C LYS A 377 -26.35 -30.23 -16.11
N TYR A 378 -25.22 -29.77 -16.66
CA TYR A 378 -24.61 -28.50 -16.23
C TYR A 378 -25.50 -27.28 -16.49
N LYS A 379 -26.30 -27.32 -17.55
CA LYS A 379 -27.30 -26.28 -17.85
C LYS A 379 -28.44 -26.27 -16.83
N ALA A 380 -28.91 -27.44 -16.41
CA ALA A 380 -29.91 -27.56 -15.34
C ALA A 380 -29.34 -27.04 -14.01
N ASP A 381 -28.11 -27.42 -13.65
CA ASP A 381 -27.41 -26.94 -12.46
C ASP A 381 -27.26 -25.40 -12.48
N ALA A 382 -26.85 -24.82 -13.61
CA ALA A 382 -26.76 -23.37 -13.78
C ALA A 382 -28.11 -22.67 -13.57
N THR A 383 -29.20 -23.28 -14.04
CA THR A 383 -30.56 -22.74 -13.87
C THR A 383 -31.00 -22.76 -12.42
N LEU A 384 -30.75 -23.87 -11.71
CA LEU A 384 -31.03 -23.99 -10.27
C LEU A 384 -30.25 -22.96 -9.45
N LEU A 385 -28.95 -22.83 -9.74
CA LEU A 385 -28.08 -21.85 -9.10
C LEU A 385 -28.57 -20.42 -9.37
N ASN A 386 -29.00 -20.10 -10.59
CA ASN A 386 -29.58 -18.80 -10.91
C ASN A 386 -30.83 -18.49 -10.07
N PHE A 387 -31.72 -19.45 -9.84
CA PHE A 387 -32.86 -19.24 -8.95
C PHE A 387 -32.45 -18.99 -7.50
N GLN A 388 -31.41 -19.67 -7.00
CA GLN A 388 -30.86 -19.42 -5.67
C GLN A 388 -30.28 -18.02 -5.57
N ILE A 389 -29.44 -17.63 -6.53
CA ILE A 389 -28.83 -16.28 -6.61
C ILE A 389 -29.92 -15.20 -6.66
N LEU A 390 -30.96 -15.36 -7.47
CA LEU A 390 -32.08 -14.41 -7.53
C LEU A 390 -32.83 -14.29 -6.17
N GLY A 391 -32.97 -15.40 -5.45
CA GLY A 391 -33.53 -15.40 -4.09
C GLY A 391 -32.68 -14.58 -3.12
N ASP A 392 -31.37 -14.83 -3.13
CA ASP A 392 -30.40 -14.14 -2.28
C ASP A 392 -30.28 -12.65 -2.64
N GLU A 393 -30.26 -12.30 -3.92
CA GLU A 393 -30.28 -10.92 -4.41
C GLU A 393 -31.55 -10.18 -3.99
N ALA A 394 -32.72 -10.83 -4.05
CA ALA A 394 -33.97 -10.24 -3.60
C ALA A 394 -33.97 -9.99 -2.09
N GLN A 395 -33.31 -10.84 -1.30
CA GLN A 395 -33.11 -10.61 0.13
C GLN A 395 -32.12 -9.48 0.39
N LYS A 396 -30.99 -9.46 -0.31
CA LYS A 396 -29.97 -8.41 -0.22
C LYS A 396 -30.55 -7.04 -0.58
N LYS A 397 -31.33 -6.95 -1.65
CA LYS A 397 -32.02 -5.72 -2.06
C LYS A 397 -32.95 -5.18 -0.97
N ARG A 398 -33.71 -6.05 -0.30
CA ARG A 398 -34.56 -5.65 0.84
C ARG A 398 -33.73 -5.07 2.00
N GLN A 399 -32.58 -5.70 2.30
CA GLN A 399 -31.67 -5.20 3.33
C GLN A 399 -31.04 -3.86 2.93
N GLU A 400 -30.61 -3.70 1.68
CA GLU A 400 -30.07 -2.45 1.15
C GLU A 400 -31.11 -1.32 1.17
N GLU A 401 -32.36 -1.60 0.85
CA GLU A 401 -33.48 -0.65 0.96
C GLU A 401 -33.70 -0.23 2.42
N GLU A 402 -33.65 -1.15 3.37
CA GLU A 402 -33.75 -0.84 4.80
C GLU A 402 -32.58 0.06 5.27
N ILE A 403 -31.35 -0.26 4.87
CA ILE A 403 -30.16 0.56 5.16
C ILE A 403 -30.28 1.95 4.53
N LYS A 404 -30.74 2.04 3.28
CA LYS A 404 -30.95 3.31 2.58
C LYS A 404 -31.97 4.18 3.29
N GLN A 405 -33.08 3.59 3.76
CA GLN A 405 -34.08 4.31 4.55
C GLN A 405 -33.49 4.84 5.86
N LYS A 406 -32.69 4.04 6.57
CA LYS A 406 -31.97 4.49 7.77
C LYS A 406 -31.02 5.65 7.47
N LYS A 407 -30.22 5.55 6.39
CA LYS A 407 -29.31 6.62 5.96
C LYS A 407 -30.06 7.92 5.63
N ILE A 408 -31.21 7.83 4.95
CA ILE A 408 -32.06 9.00 4.65
C ILE A 408 -32.58 9.63 5.95
N ALA A 409 -33.01 8.82 6.93
CA ALA A 409 -33.47 9.32 8.23
C ALA A 409 -32.34 10.02 9.00
N GLU A 410 -31.14 9.45 9.01
CA GLU A 410 -29.95 10.06 9.62
C GLU A 410 -29.54 11.35 8.91
N MET A 411 -29.57 11.38 7.57
CA MET A 411 -29.27 12.57 6.79
C MET A 411 -30.23 13.71 7.11
N LYS A 412 -31.54 13.45 7.23
CA LYS A 412 -32.54 14.44 7.65
C LYS A 412 -32.26 14.98 9.05
N LYS A 413 -31.87 14.10 9.98
CA LYS A 413 -31.49 14.50 11.35
C LYS A 413 -30.26 15.41 11.33
N ARG A 414 -29.20 15.07 10.57
CA ARG A 414 -28.00 15.90 10.42
C ARG A 414 -28.33 17.26 9.81
N GLU A 415 -29.16 17.28 8.77
CA GLU A 415 -29.60 18.52 8.12
C GLU A 415 -30.31 19.45 9.11
N SER A 416 -31.21 18.91 9.95
CA SER A 416 -31.88 19.69 11.00
C SER A 416 -30.89 20.27 12.01
N MET A 417 -29.85 19.53 12.39
CA MET A 417 -28.81 20.00 13.30
C MET A 417 -28.00 21.14 12.68
N PHE A 418 -27.55 20.98 11.43
CA PHE A 418 -26.81 22.04 10.74
C PHE A 418 -27.67 23.30 10.52
N LYS A 419 -28.96 23.15 10.21
CA LYS A 419 -29.89 24.29 10.12
C LYS A 419 -29.96 25.08 11.43
N GLN A 420 -30.06 24.41 12.58
CA GLN A 420 -30.04 25.07 13.90
C GLN A 420 -28.72 25.81 14.15
N VAL A 421 -27.58 25.25 13.74
CA VAL A 421 -26.27 25.94 13.83
C VAL A 421 -26.26 27.18 12.94
N LEU A 422 -26.74 27.07 11.70
CA LEU A 422 -26.74 28.16 10.73
C LEU A 422 -27.75 29.27 11.05
N GLU A 423 -28.79 28.99 11.84
CA GLU A 423 -29.67 30.02 12.41
C GLU A 423 -28.93 30.91 13.42
N LEU A 424 -27.95 30.35 14.15
CA LEU A 424 -27.14 31.07 15.14
C LEU A 424 -25.92 31.73 14.51
N ASP A 425 -25.23 31.03 13.60
CA ASP A 425 -24.10 31.52 12.84
C ASP A 425 -24.23 31.15 11.35
N PRO A 426 -24.74 32.06 10.50
CA PRO A 426 -24.91 31.81 9.07
C PRO A 426 -23.62 31.50 8.31
N LEU A 427 -22.46 31.86 8.86
CA LEU A 427 -21.14 31.63 8.26
C LEU A 427 -20.37 30.50 8.94
N ASP A 428 -20.99 29.68 9.82
CA ASP A 428 -20.28 28.56 10.42
C ASP A 428 -19.75 27.60 9.33
N ALA A 429 -18.43 27.42 9.29
CA ALA A 429 -17.78 26.71 8.19
C ALA A 429 -18.15 25.22 8.17
N MET A 430 -18.29 24.60 9.35
CA MET A 430 -18.57 23.17 9.48
C MET A 430 -20.02 22.86 9.07
N ALA A 431 -20.98 23.64 9.53
CA ALA A 431 -22.38 23.47 9.20
C ALA A 431 -22.67 23.80 7.73
N ASN A 432 -22.03 24.84 7.18
CA ASN A 432 -22.12 25.11 5.74
C ASN A 432 -21.51 23.96 4.91
N ASN A 433 -20.34 23.41 5.29
CA ASN A 433 -19.79 22.23 4.61
C ASN A 433 -20.72 21.02 4.71
N GLY A 434 -21.26 20.74 5.90
CA GLY A 434 -22.18 19.63 6.13
C GLY A 434 -23.49 19.75 5.34
N MET A 435 -24.06 20.95 5.22
CA MET A 435 -25.18 21.22 4.33
C MET A 435 -24.82 21.00 2.85
N GLY A 436 -23.64 21.49 2.44
CA GLY A 436 -23.10 21.27 1.10
C GLY A 436 -22.99 19.78 0.74
N GLU A 437 -22.47 18.96 1.65
CA GLU A 437 -22.36 17.50 1.50
C GLU A 437 -23.73 16.82 1.39
N ILE A 438 -24.69 17.19 2.25
CA ILE A 438 -26.05 16.64 2.21
C ILE A 438 -26.73 16.95 0.87
N LEU A 439 -26.62 18.18 0.40
CA LEU A 439 -27.21 18.62 -0.87
C LEU A 439 -26.50 17.99 -2.07
N LEU A 440 -25.17 17.81 -1.99
CA LEU A 440 -24.41 17.07 -2.99
C LEU A 440 -24.87 15.60 -3.09
N GLU A 441 -25.08 14.92 -1.94
CA GLU A 441 -25.62 13.56 -1.90
C GLU A 441 -27.05 13.46 -2.46
N ARG A 442 -27.83 14.55 -2.42
CA ARG A 442 -29.17 14.66 -3.02
C ARG A 442 -29.17 15.13 -4.47
N GLU A 443 -27.98 15.37 -5.04
CA GLU A 443 -27.79 15.92 -6.39
C GLU A 443 -28.36 17.34 -6.57
N GLU A 444 -28.58 18.06 -5.47
CA GLU A 444 -29.02 19.46 -5.42
C GLU A 444 -27.81 20.40 -5.58
N TYR A 445 -27.16 20.32 -6.74
CA TYR A 445 -25.80 20.87 -6.94
C TYR A 445 -25.72 22.39 -6.81
N ALA A 446 -26.73 23.14 -7.25
CA ALA A 446 -26.69 24.61 -7.21
C ALA A 446 -26.64 25.15 -5.78
N GLU A 447 -27.43 24.56 -4.90
CA GLU A 447 -27.50 24.93 -3.49
C GLU A 447 -26.27 24.42 -2.75
N SER A 448 -25.86 23.17 -3.02
CA SER A 448 -24.62 22.60 -2.52
C SER A 448 -23.40 23.51 -2.79
N GLN A 449 -23.29 24.03 -4.02
CA GLN A 449 -22.25 24.96 -4.42
C GLN A 449 -22.22 26.22 -3.54
N ALA A 450 -23.40 26.80 -3.25
CA ALA A 450 -23.51 28.00 -2.43
C ALA A 450 -23.04 27.75 -0.99
N TYR A 451 -23.42 26.62 -0.40
CA TYR A 451 -22.99 26.22 0.95
C TYR A 451 -21.49 25.99 1.04
N PHE A 452 -20.87 25.27 0.10
CA PHE A 452 -19.41 25.11 0.11
C PHE A 452 -18.67 26.43 -0.07
N ARG A 453 -19.17 27.36 -0.90
CA ARG A 453 -18.56 28.69 -1.03
C ARG A 453 -18.61 29.48 0.27
N LYS A 454 -19.72 29.45 1.02
CA LYS A 454 -19.82 30.06 2.36
C LYS A 454 -18.83 29.44 3.35
N ALA A 455 -18.67 28.11 3.33
CA ALA A 455 -17.71 27.42 4.19
C ALA A 455 -16.27 27.88 3.91
N ILE A 456 -15.90 28.05 2.63
CA ILE A 456 -14.59 28.54 2.20
C ILE A 456 -14.41 30.04 2.52
N GLU A 457 -15.45 30.85 2.36
CA GLU A 457 -15.44 32.27 2.69
C GLU A 457 -15.16 32.49 4.19
N SER A 458 -15.87 31.74 5.03
CA SER A 458 -15.69 31.76 6.48
C SER A 458 -14.32 31.24 6.91
N ASN A 459 -13.88 30.14 6.30
CA ASN A 459 -12.59 29.54 6.59
C ASN A 459 -11.86 29.13 5.31
N SER A 460 -11.01 30.02 4.82
CA SER A 460 -10.21 29.79 3.61
C SER A 460 -9.18 28.67 3.75
N LYS A 461 -8.99 28.13 4.97
CA LYS A 461 -8.15 26.96 5.23
C LYS A 461 -8.96 25.67 5.26
N TYR A 462 -10.25 25.68 5.01
CA TYR A 462 -11.06 24.47 5.14
C TYR A 462 -10.99 23.57 3.89
N SER A 463 -9.94 22.77 3.79
CA SER A 463 -9.62 21.94 2.62
C SER A 463 -10.75 21.01 2.16
N VAL A 464 -11.52 20.45 3.08
CA VAL A 464 -12.67 19.57 2.78
C VAL A 464 -13.76 20.29 1.99
N ALA A 465 -14.01 21.58 2.28
CA ALA A 465 -14.99 22.37 1.54
C ALA A 465 -14.57 22.63 0.09
N TYR A 466 -13.26 22.78 -0.18
CA TYR A 466 -12.74 22.86 -1.56
C TYR A 466 -13.01 21.57 -2.34
N LEU A 467 -12.76 20.42 -1.71
CA LEU A 467 -13.05 19.11 -2.29
C LEU A 467 -14.54 18.93 -2.59
N GLY A 468 -15.42 19.29 -1.65
CA GLY A 468 -16.88 19.26 -1.84
C GLY A 468 -17.35 20.18 -2.98
N LEU A 469 -16.83 21.42 -3.03
CA LEU A 469 -17.11 22.36 -4.11
C LEU A 469 -16.64 21.83 -5.47
N ALA A 470 -15.43 21.27 -5.54
CA ALA A 470 -14.90 20.70 -6.77
C ALA A 470 -15.73 19.52 -7.28
N LYS A 471 -16.11 18.60 -6.38
CA LYS A 471 -17.04 17.49 -6.71
C LYS A 471 -18.36 18.03 -7.27
N THR A 472 -18.93 19.04 -6.61
CA THR A 472 -20.18 19.69 -7.05
C THR A 472 -20.06 20.30 -8.44
N LEU A 473 -18.98 21.06 -8.70
CA LEU A 473 -18.71 21.67 -10.01
C LEU A 473 -18.49 20.62 -11.10
N PHE A 474 -17.80 19.53 -10.77
CA PHE A 474 -17.60 18.41 -11.68
C PHE A 474 -18.93 17.78 -12.11
N TYR A 475 -19.85 17.50 -11.17
CA TYR A 475 -21.18 16.97 -11.50
C TYR A 475 -22.06 17.97 -12.26
N GLN A 476 -21.85 19.27 -12.08
CA GLN A 476 -22.46 20.31 -12.92
C GLN A 476 -21.83 20.43 -14.33
N SER A 477 -20.84 19.59 -14.67
CA SER A 477 -20.07 19.68 -15.93
C SER A 477 -19.32 21.01 -16.10
N LYS A 478 -19.01 21.71 -15.00
CA LYS A 478 -18.22 22.95 -14.99
C LYS A 478 -16.73 22.63 -14.80
N SER A 479 -16.15 21.94 -15.78
CA SER A 479 -14.81 21.36 -15.67
C SER A 479 -13.71 22.38 -15.35
N GLN A 480 -13.70 23.54 -16.00
CA GLN A 480 -12.67 24.56 -15.75
C GLN A 480 -12.76 25.14 -14.33
N GLU A 481 -13.97 25.46 -13.85
CA GLU A 481 -14.14 25.91 -12.46
C GLU A 481 -13.73 24.83 -11.47
N ALA A 482 -14.03 23.56 -11.75
CA ALA A 482 -13.60 22.45 -10.90
C ALA A 482 -12.07 22.36 -10.84
N ILE A 483 -11.37 22.45 -11.97
CA ILE A 483 -9.89 22.47 -12.05
C ILE A 483 -9.32 23.60 -11.19
N ASP A 484 -9.84 24.82 -11.34
CA ASP A 484 -9.35 25.99 -10.60
C ASP A 484 -9.53 25.83 -9.08
N ILE A 485 -10.66 25.25 -8.65
CA ILE A 485 -10.93 24.98 -7.23
C ILE A 485 -10.03 23.86 -6.70
N LEU A 486 -9.80 22.80 -7.49
CA LEU A 486 -8.92 21.69 -7.13
C LEU A 486 -7.48 22.15 -6.94
N GLU A 487 -6.92 22.92 -7.88
CA GLU A 487 -5.55 23.42 -7.78
C GLU A 487 -5.34 24.34 -6.56
N LYS A 488 -6.35 25.17 -6.23
CA LYS A 488 -6.34 25.98 -5.00
C LYS A 488 -6.47 25.11 -3.76
N GLY A 489 -7.41 24.16 -3.75
CA GLY A 489 -7.70 23.27 -2.64
C GLY A 489 -6.51 22.39 -2.27
N ILE A 490 -5.80 21.84 -3.26
CA ILE A 490 -4.58 21.04 -3.04
C ILE A 490 -3.49 21.87 -2.35
N LYS A 491 -3.27 23.12 -2.77
CA LYS A 491 -2.32 24.04 -2.12
C LYS A 491 -2.70 24.35 -0.68
N VAL A 492 -4.00 24.56 -0.40
CA VAL A 492 -4.53 24.79 0.95
C VAL A 492 -4.34 23.55 1.83
N ALA A 493 -4.80 22.40 1.36
CA ALA A 493 -4.73 21.12 2.06
C ALA A 493 -3.27 20.75 2.38
N GLY A 494 -2.37 20.87 1.41
CA GLY A 494 -0.93 20.64 1.62
C GLY A 494 -0.34 21.56 2.70
N LYS A 495 -0.66 22.86 2.70
CA LYS A 495 -0.19 23.83 3.71
C LYS A 495 -0.71 23.50 5.12
N ASN A 496 -1.93 23.00 5.24
CA ASN A 496 -2.51 22.60 6.52
C ASN A 496 -1.98 21.25 7.03
N GLY A 497 -1.51 20.39 6.12
CA GLY A 497 -1.20 18.99 6.41
C GLY A 497 -2.40 18.05 6.21
N ASP A 498 -3.47 18.49 5.56
CA ASP A 498 -4.67 17.71 5.26
C ASP A 498 -4.42 16.84 4.01
N LEU A 499 -3.53 15.85 4.14
CA LEU A 499 -3.08 15.05 2.99
C LEU A 499 -4.21 14.24 2.34
N MET A 500 -5.17 13.74 3.12
CA MET A 500 -6.30 12.97 2.59
C MET A 500 -7.17 13.81 1.62
N PRO A 501 -7.70 14.98 2.01
CA PRO A 501 -8.37 15.89 1.06
C PRO A 501 -7.48 16.29 -0.13
N ALA A 502 -6.18 16.54 0.09
CA ALA A 502 -5.25 16.89 -0.99
C ALA A 502 -5.18 15.79 -2.06
N ASN A 503 -5.05 14.53 -1.63
CA ASN A 503 -4.95 13.37 -2.52
C ASN A 503 -6.27 13.09 -3.24
N GLU A 504 -7.41 13.20 -2.55
CA GLU A 504 -8.72 13.09 -3.20
C GLU A 504 -8.91 14.17 -4.28
N MET A 505 -8.49 15.40 -4.00
CA MET A 505 -8.54 16.48 -4.98
C MET A 505 -7.59 16.22 -6.15
N GLN A 506 -6.37 15.75 -5.91
CA GLN A 506 -5.43 15.43 -6.99
C GLN A 506 -5.95 14.28 -7.89
N SER A 507 -6.55 13.25 -7.30
CA SER A 507 -7.21 12.17 -8.04
C SER A 507 -8.36 12.69 -8.91
N LEU A 508 -9.23 13.55 -8.34
CA LEU A 508 -10.31 14.16 -9.09
C LEU A 508 -9.79 15.07 -10.21
N LEU A 509 -8.72 15.83 -9.96
CA LEU A 509 -8.10 16.72 -10.96
C LEU A 509 -7.62 15.95 -12.18
N LEU A 510 -6.96 14.81 -11.97
CA LEU A 510 -6.54 13.91 -13.05
C LEU A 510 -7.73 13.36 -13.84
N LYS A 511 -8.85 13.09 -13.17
CA LYS A 511 -10.10 12.64 -13.83
C LYS A 511 -10.76 13.75 -14.64
N VAL A 512 -10.76 14.99 -14.16
CA VAL A 512 -11.38 16.13 -14.88
C VAL A 512 -10.55 16.57 -16.09
N LYS A 513 -9.22 16.36 -16.06
CA LYS A 513 -8.32 16.70 -17.18
C LYS A 513 -8.30 15.68 -18.32
N LYS A 514 -8.77 14.46 -18.08
CA LYS A 514 -8.95 13.41 -19.10
C LYS A 514 -10.30 13.60 -19.79
#